data_AF-A0A1J3HF75-F1
#
_entry.id   AF-A0A1J3HF75-F1
#
_cell.length_a   1.000
_cell.length_b   1.000
_cell.length_c   1.000
_cell.angle_alpha   90.00
_cell.angle_beta   90.00
_cell.angle_gamma   90.00
#
_symmetry.space_group_name_H-M   'P 1'
#
loop_
_entity.id
_entity.type
_entity.pdbx_description
1 polymer ?
#
loop_
_entity_poly.entity_id
_entity_poly.type
_entity_poly.pdbx_seq_one_letter_code
_entity_poly.pdbx_strand_id
1 'polypeptide(L)'
;HILKSNCKHDTILNNHILSMYGKCGSLRDARQVFDFMPQRNLVSYTSVITGYSQNGQEAEAILLYLEMLREDLVPDQYSFGSIIKACASSGDVVLGKQLHAQVIKLE
;
A
#
# COMPACT_ATOMS: atom_id res chain seq x y z
N HIS A 1 -22.04 17.42 10.07
CA HIS A 1 -21.31 16.54 11.01
C HIS A 1 -21.50 15.05 10.72
N ILE A 2 -22.71 14.60 10.36
CA ILE A 2 -23.05 13.18 10.16
C ILE A 2 -22.35 12.57 8.92
N LEU A 3 -22.27 13.28 7.79
CA LEU A 3 -21.64 12.77 6.55
C LEU A 3 -20.15 12.44 6.70
N LYS A 4 -19.40 13.19 7.53
CA LYS A 4 -17.97 12.95 7.78
C LYS A 4 -17.71 11.68 8.61
N SER A 5 -18.69 11.23 9.40
CA SER A 5 -18.58 10.03 10.23
C SER A 5 -18.72 8.76 9.40
N ASN A 6 -19.64 8.77 8.43
CA ASN A 6 -19.86 7.62 7.54
C ASN A 6 -18.62 7.36 6.67
N CYS A 7 -18.05 8.38 6.02
CA CYS A 7 -16.85 8.19 5.19
C CYS A 7 -15.67 7.58 5.96
N LYS A 8 -15.45 7.98 7.22
CA LYS A 8 -14.37 7.39 8.03
C LYS A 8 -14.63 5.93 8.38
N HIS A 9 -15.88 5.59 8.72
CA HIS A 9 -16.26 4.21 9.02
C HIS A 9 -16.12 3.33 7.78
N ASP A 10 -16.53 3.83 6.62
CA ASP A 10 -16.40 3.15 5.34
C ASP A 10 -14.93 2.92 4.97
N THR A 11 -14.04 3.91 5.18
CA THR A 11 -12.59 3.72 4.96
C THR A 11 -12.01 2.65 5.88
N ILE A 12 -12.40 2.61 7.16
CA ILE A 12 -11.92 1.58 8.09
C ILE A 12 -12.38 0.19 7.64
N LEU A 13 -13.67 0.05 7.30
CA LEU A 13 -14.23 -1.21 6.81
C LEU A 13 -13.52 -1.67 5.53
N ASN A 14 -13.36 -0.77 4.56
CA ASN A 14 -12.66 -1.08 3.31
C ASN A 14 -11.21 -1.51 3.58
N ASN A 15 -10.50 -0.86 4.50
CA ASN A 15 -9.14 -1.27 4.88
C ASN A 15 -9.09 -2.70 5.44
N HIS A 16 -10.08 -3.09 6.26
CA HIS A 16 -10.19 -4.48 6.73
C HIS A 16 -10.44 -5.46 5.58
N ILE A 17 -11.32 -5.12 4.65
CA ILE A 17 -11.61 -5.94 3.46
C ILE A 17 -10.36 -6.10 2.59
N LEU A 18 -9.62 -5.02 2.35
CA LEU A 18 -8.35 -5.04 1.61
C LEU A 18 -7.33 -5.98 2.25
N SER A 19 -7.14 -5.88 3.57
CA SER A 19 -6.23 -6.76 4.30
C SER A 19 -6.65 -8.23 4.21
N MET A 20 -7.95 -8.51 4.28
CA MET A 20 -8.50 -9.87 4.15
C MET A 20 -8.24 -10.44 2.75
N TYR A 21 -8.61 -9.71 1.69
CA TYR A 21 -8.38 -10.16 0.32
C TYR A 21 -6.89 -10.36 0.00
N GLY A 22 -6.02 -9.47 0.49
CA GLY A 22 -4.57 -9.62 0.34
C GLY A 22 -4.05 -10.91 0.98
N LYS A 23 -4.48 -11.24 2.20
CA LYS A 23 -4.11 -12.49 2.89
C LYS A 23 -4.63 -13.74 2.19
N CYS A 24 -5.78 -13.65 1.53
CA CYS A 24 -6.37 -14.74 0.75
C CYS A 24 -5.84 -14.83 -0.69
N GLY A 25 -4.92 -13.96 -1.10
CA GLY A 25 -4.40 -13.90 -2.47
C GLY A 25 -5.42 -13.44 -3.51
N SER A 26 -6.57 -12.93 -3.08
CA SER A 26 -7.65 -12.43 -3.95
C SER A 26 -7.36 -10.99 -4.40
N LEU A 27 -6.23 -10.79 -5.07
CA LEU A 27 -5.69 -9.46 -5.38
C LEU A 27 -6.58 -8.65 -6.32
N ARG A 28 -7.31 -9.31 -7.23
CA ARG A 28 -8.26 -8.64 -8.12
C ARG A 28 -9.40 -7.98 -7.33
N ASP A 29 -9.95 -8.68 -6.35
CA ASP A 29 -11.02 -8.16 -5.51
C ASP A 29 -10.49 -7.06 -4.58
N ALA A 30 -9.28 -7.24 -4.03
CA ALA A 30 -8.60 -6.18 -3.28
C ALA A 30 -8.44 -4.91 -4.13
N ARG A 31 -8.00 -5.04 -5.39
CA ARG A 31 -7.84 -3.90 -6.30
C ARG A 31 -9.16 -3.20 -6.59
N GLN A 32 -10.22 -3.96 -6.85
CA GLN A 32 -11.54 -3.38 -7.09
C GLN A 32 -12.01 -2.55 -5.89
N VAL A 33 -11.94 -3.11 -4.67
CA VAL A 33 -12.30 -2.36 -3.46
C VAL A 33 -11.49 -1.08 -3.36
N PHE A 34 -10.17 -1.17 -3.52
CA PHE A 34 -9.26 -0.03 -3.46
C PHE A 34 -9.60 1.07 -4.47
N ASP A 35 -9.90 0.67 -5.71
CA ASP A 35 -10.25 1.60 -6.79
C ASP A 35 -11.56 2.32 -6.53
N PHE A 36 -12.55 1.64 -5.93
CA PHE A 36 -13.85 2.23 -5.59
C PHE A 36 -13.85 3.05 -4.29
N MET A 37 -12.76 3.06 -3.50
CA MET A 37 -12.70 3.87 -2.29
C MET A 37 -12.72 5.37 -2.63
N PRO A 38 -13.69 6.15 -2.10
CA PRO A 38 -13.75 7.60 -2.34
C PRO A 38 -12.64 8.37 -1.63
N GLN A 39 -12.09 7.80 -0.55
CA GLN A 39 -10.95 8.32 0.19
C GLN A 39 -10.03 7.16 0.57
N ARG A 40 -8.78 7.26 0.12
CA ARG A 40 -7.70 6.35 0.49
C ARG A 40 -6.81 7.05 1.51
N ASN A 41 -6.29 6.28 2.44
CA ASN A 41 -5.30 6.78 3.39
C ASN A 41 -4.08 5.85 3.40
N LEU A 42 -3.11 6.19 4.24
CA LEU A 42 -1.91 5.38 4.43
C LEU A 42 -2.24 3.90 4.66
N VAL A 43 -3.23 3.59 5.50
CA VAL A 43 -3.62 2.21 5.79
C VAL A 43 -4.21 1.51 4.56
N SER A 44 -4.98 2.22 3.72
CA SER A 44 -5.49 1.67 2.46
C SER A 44 -4.33 1.26 1.54
N TYR A 45 -3.37 2.16 1.33
CA TYR A 45 -2.19 1.89 0.49
C TYR A 45 -1.31 0.79 1.07
N THR A 46 -0.95 0.86 2.36
CA THR A 46 -0.15 -0.17 3.03
C THR A 46 -0.82 -1.54 2.89
N SER A 47 -2.15 -1.63 3.05
CA SER A 47 -2.87 -2.90 2.95
C SER A 47 -2.75 -3.54 1.56
N VAL A 48 -2.95 -2.76 0.49
CA VAL A 48 -2.81 -3.30 -0.88
C VAL A 48 -1.36 -3.59 -1.23
N ILE A 49 -0.42 -2.70 -0.89
CA ILE A 49 1.02 -2.89 -1.14
C ILE A 49 1.50 -4.19 -0.47
N THR A 50 1.16 -4.41 0.79
CA THR A 50 1.48 -5.65 1.51
C THR A 50 0.84 -6.86 0.82
N GLY A 51 -0.42 -6.76 0.40
CA GLY A 51 -1.10 -7.82 -0.34
C GLY A 51 -0.37 -8.22 -1.61
N TYR A 52 -0.05 -7.27 -2.48
CA TYR A 52 0.68 -7.52 -3.73
C TYR A 52 2.10 -8.07 -3.46
N SER A 53 2.86 -7.46 -2.54
CA SER A 53 4.20 -7.90 -2.16
C SER A 53 4.24 -9.32 -1.57
N GLN A 54 3.24 -9.72 -0.78
CA GLN A 54 3.17 -11.06 -0.21
C GLN A 54 2.80 -12.14 -1.22
N ASN A 55 2.13 -11.77 -2.31
CA ASN A 55 1.66 -12.68 -3.34
C ASN A 55 2.51 -12.66 -4.63
N GLY A 56 3.75 -12.16 -4.55
CA GLY A 56 4.70 -12.19 -5.67
C GLY A 56 4.31 -11.30 -6.84
N GLN A 57 3.68 -10.16 -6.57
CA GLN A 57 3.32 -9.15 -7.54
C GLN A 57 4.09 -7.86 -7.24
N GLU A 58 5.41 -7.94 -7.36
CA GLU A 58 6.33 -6.88 -6.93
C GLU A 58 6.13 -5.59 -7.73
N ALA A 59 5.93 -5.69 -9.04
CA ALA A 59 5.77 -4.54 -9.92
C ALA A 59 4.55 -3.69 -9.52
N GLU A 60 3.41 -4.33 -9.27
CA GLU A 60 2.19 -3.69 -8.81
C GLU A 60 2.36 -3.09 -7.42
N ALA A 61 3.03 -3.78 -6.50
CA ALA A 61 3.33 -3.24 -5.17
C ALA A 61 4.15 -1.94 -5.28
N ILE A 62 5.18 -1.92 -6.14
CA ILE A 62 6.03 -0.74 -6.39
C ILE A 62 5.22 0.39 -7.02
N LEU A 63 4.36 0.10 -8.01
CA LEU A 63 3.52 1.12 -8.63
C LEU A 63 2.56 1.77 -7.62
N LEU A 64 1.93 0.98 -6.75
CA LEU A 64 1.07 1.46 -5.67
C LEU A 64 1.84 2.29 -4.64
N TYR A 65 3.08 1.94 -4.34
CA TYR A 65 3.94 2.74 -3.48
C TYR A 65 4.28 4.10 -4.09
N LEU A 66 4.62 4.13 -5.38
CA LEU A 66 4.87 5.39 -6.08
C LEU A 66 3.60 6.25 -6.17
N GLU A 67 2.43 5.63 -6.32
CA GLU A 67 1.14 6.32 -6.25
C GLU A 67 0.90 6.92 -4.86
N MET A 68 1.14 6.17 -3.78
CA MET A 68 1.07 6.66 -2.40
C MET A 68 1.95 7.89 -2.18
N LEU A 69 3.19 7.88 -2.67
CA LEU A 69 4.10 9.01 -2.57
C LEU A 69 3.61 10.25 -3.36
N ARG A 70 2.94 10.04 -4.50
CA ARG A 70 2.36 11.14 -5.30
C ARG A 70 1.13 11.76 -4.64
N GLU A 71 0.47 11.04 -3.74
CA GLU A 71 -0.61 11.58 -2.90
C GLU A 71 -0.10 12.25 -1.61
N ASP A 72 1.22 12.54 -1.53
CA ASP A 72 1.88 13.15 -0.38
C ASP A 72 1.71 12.34 0.93
N LEU A 73 1.41 11.05 0.82
CA LEU A 73 1.31 10.15 1.97
C LEU A 73 2.70 9.67 2.37
N VAL A 74 3.04 9.88 3.65
CA VAL A 74 4.32 9.45 4.22
C VAL A 74 4.25 7.95 4.53
N PRO A 75 5.12 7.11 3.92
CA PRO A 75 5.17 5.69 4.21
C PRO A 75 5.56 5.44 5.68
N ASP A 76 4.93 4.44 6.28
CA ASP A 76 5.29 3.90 7.59
C ASP A 76 6.23 2.69 7.49
N GLN A 77 6.66 2.17 8.65
CA GLN A 77 7.50 0.97 8.73
C GLN A 77 6.90 -0.26 8.02
N TYR A 78 5.58 -0.39 7.94
CA TYR A 78 4.91 -1.54 7.33
C TYR A 78 4.92 -1.48 5.81
N SER A 79 4.61 -0.31 5.25
CA SER A 79 4.72 -0.04 3.82
C SER A 79 6.16 -0.15 3.34
N PHE A 80 7.13 0.39 4.10
CA PHE A 80 8.56 0.21 3.82
C PHE A 80 8.98 -1.25 3.84
N GLY A 81 8.63 -2.02 4.88
CA GLY A 81 8.97 -3.44 4.94
C GLY A 81 8.41 -4.23 3.75
N SER A 82 7.18 -3.91 3.32
CA SER A 82 6.53 -4.54 2.17
C SER A 82 7.25 -4.21 0.86
N ILE A 83 7.72 -2.98 0.70
CA ILE A 83 8.41 -2.54 -0.52
C ILE A 83 9.87 -2.94 -0.58
N ILE A 84 10.57 -3.00 0.56
CA ILE A 84 11.93 -3.57 0.61
C ILE A 84 11.89 -5.04 0.18
N LYS A 85 10.89 -5.80 0.66
CA LYS A 85 10.68 -7.18 0.20
C LYS A 85 10.44 -7.23 -1.31
N ALA A 86 9.55 -6.41 -1.84
CA ALA A 86 9.24 -6.40 -3.27
C ALA A 86 10.47 -6.03 -4.11
N CYS A 87 11.23 -5.02 -3.69
CA CYS A 87 12.49 -4.63 -4.30
C CYS A 87 13.51 -5.78 -4.30
N ALA A 88 13.71 -6.44 -3.16
CA ALA A 88 14.63 -7.58 -3.06
C ALA A 88 14.22 -8.75 -3.97
N SER A 89 12.93 -9.08 -4.03
CA SER A 89 12.39 -10.11 -4.91
C SER A 89 12.54 -9.75 -6.40
N SER A 90 12.36 -8.48 -6.76
CA SER A 90 12.49 -8.00 -8.15
C SER A 90 13.94 -7.86 -8.63
N GLY A 91 14.91 -7.83 -7.72
CA GLY A 91 16.31 -7.55 -8.04
C GLY A 91 16.58 -6.10 -8.48
N ASP A 92 15.64 -5.17 -8.27
CA ASP A 92 15.77 -3.78 -8.67
C ASP A 92 16.70 -2.99 -7.72
N VAL A 93 17.98 -2.98 -8.05
CA VAL A 93 19.03 -2.27 -7.29
C VAL A 93 18.81 -0.75 -7.28
N VAL A 94 18.19 -0.19 -8.33
CA VAL A 94 17.95 1.26 -8.41
C VAL A 94 16.90 1.65 -7.39
N LEU A 95 15.79 0.92 -7.35
CA LEU A 95 14.76 1.11 -6.33
C LEU A 95 15.33 0.91 -4.92
N GLY A 96 16.16 -0.10 -4.71
CA GLY A 96 16.79 -0.35 -3.41
C GLY A 96 17.60 0.84 -2.90
N LYS A 97 18.36 1.51 -3.78
CA LYS A 97 19.10 2.74 -3.44
C LYS A 97 18.16 3.90 -3.10
N GLN A 98 17.06 4.05 -3.83
CA GLN A 98 16.07 5.09 -3.57
C GLN A 98 15.40 4.92 -2.22
N LEU A 99 14.98 3.70 -1.88
CA LEU A 99 14.38 3.37 -0.59
C LEU A 99 15.35 3.62 0.56
N HIS A 100 16.60 3.19 0.41
CA HIS A 100 17.64 3.43 1.42
C HIS A 100 17.87 4.92 1.67
N ALA A 101 17.95 5.73 0.61
CA ALA A 101 18.11 7.18 0.73
C ALA A 101 16.91 7.86 1.41
N GLN A 102 15.68 7.37 1.16
CA GLN A 102 14.48 7.90 1.81
C GLN A 102 14.47 7.63 3.31
N VAL A 103 14.87 6.43 3.75
CA VAL A 103 14.95 6.11 5.18
C VAL A 103 15.94 7.02 5.89
N ILE A 104 17.13 7.20 5.31
CA ILE A 104 18.16 8.10 5.89
C ILE A 104 17.69 9.54 5.98
N LYS A 105 16.90 10.02 5.01
CA LYS A 105 16.39 11.40 5.00
C LYS A 105 15.28 11.64 6.06
N LEU A 106 14.66 10.59 6.56
CA LEU A 106 13.59 10.65 7.56
C LEU A 106 14.12 10.56 9.01
N GLU A 107 15.41 10.27 9.20
CA GLU A 107 16.14 10.42 10.48
C GLU A 107 16.66 11.85 10.67
#